data_AF-A0A2H0NE48-F1
#
_entry.id   AF-A0A2H0NE48-F1
#
_cell.length_a   1.000
_cell.length_b   1.000
_cell.length_c   1.000
_cell.angle_alpha   90.00
_cell.angle_beta   90.00
_cell.angle_gamma   90.00
#
_symmetry.space_group_name_H-M   'P 1'
#
loop_
_entity.id
_entity.type
_entity.pdbx_description
1 polymer ?
#
loop_
_entity_poly.entity_id
_entity_poly.type
_entity_poly.pdbx_seq_one_letter_code
_entity_poly.pdbx_strand_id
1 'polypeptide(L)'
;IRAKARDAKRVEDLRQLQTALEMYYSDYNHYPVWTSGCLNASGSPLLSGGAYALVPDYMGSLPKDPLPNKYCYYYQSDSIGANFKLAAYLEKDTEKSQNDAGTASSYYEVYQGPTGSGSAINIDNDTLAAAMPGYVPPPPSWACGDTLTDDRDNKTYATVLIGTQCWMAEHLNYGTMTAGANNQGSDCPSVAETEKYCYGDTESSCTSDGALYQWAQAMCGAASCNGTGESQPACTTPVQGICPNGWHIPSHYEYTALERAVCTSGTCATDFPYDTSTTGWRGTNEGGKLKGTTICGLYPCWNSPNEGATNSSGFTAWAA
;
A
#
# COMPACT_ATOMS: atom_id res chain seq x y z
N ILE A 1 25.03 -16.03 12.97
CA ILE A 1 24.89 -14.76 12.24
C ILE A 1 24.15 -14.96 10.92
N ARG A 2 24.69 -15.69 9.93
CA ARG A 2 24.03 -15.89 8.61
C ARG A 2 22.62 -16.50 8.67
N ALA A 3 22.38 -17.50 9.53
CA ALA A 3 21.06 -18.11 9.67
C ALA A 3 20.01 -17.18 10.32
N LYS A 4 20.38 -16.36 11.32
CA LYS A 4 19.49 -15.37 11.93
C LYS A 4 19.05 -14.28 10.94
N ALA A 5 19.95 -13.86 10.05
CA ALA A 5 19.61 -12.92 8.98
C ALA A 5 18.63 -13.50 7.96
N ARG A 6 18.74 -14.81 7.66
CA ARG A 6 17.77 -15.50 6.80
C ARG A 6 16.41 -15.68 7.48
N ASP A 7 16.39 -15.99 8.77
CA ASP A 7 15.15 -16.06 9.55
C ASP A 7 14.44 -14.71 9.59
N ALA A 8 15.17 -13.62 9.79
CA ALA A 8 14.61 -12.27 9.71
C ALA A 8 13.99 -11.98 8.33
N LYS A 9 14.66 -12.38 7.25
CA LYS A 9 14.12 -12.26 5.89
C LYS A 9 12.85 -13.08 5.68
N ARG A 10 12.76 -14.30 6.25
CA ARG A 10 11.55 -15.13 6.16
C ARG A 10 10.36 -14.53 6.89
N VAL A 11 10.59 -13.95 8.06
CA VAL A 11 9.54 -13.25 8.82
C VAL A 11 9.05 -12.03 8.04
N GLU A 12 9.96 -11.28 7.43
CA GLU A 12 9.61 -10.15 6.58
C GLU A 12 8.78 -10.58 5.35
N ASP A 13 9.19 -11.66 4.69
CA ASP A 13 8.47 -12.20 3.53
C ASP A 13 7.04 -12.65 3.87
N LEU A 14 6.82 -13.23 5.05
CA LEU A 14 5.49 -13.60 5.50
C LEU A 14 4.60 -12.38 5.78
N ARG A 15 5.18 -11.26 6.26
CA ARG A 15 4.44 -10.01 6.44
C ARG A 15 4.02 -9.40 5.11
N GLN A 16 4.90 -9.41 4.12
CA GLN A 16 4.57 -8.93 2.78
C GLN A 16 3.46 -9.78 2.14
N LEU A 17 3.52 -11.11 2.30
CA LEU A 17 2.45 -12.02 1.87
C LEU A 17 1.13 -11.74 2.59
N GLN A 18 1.18 -11.49 3.90
CA GLN A 18 -0.02 -11.12 4.67
C GLN A 18 -0.63 -9.82 4.15
N THR A 19 0.16 -8.76 3.96
CA THR A 19 -0.35 -7.50 3.42
C THR A 19 -1.01 -7.67 2.05
N ALA A 20 -0.38 -8.43 1.15
CA ALA A 20 -0.95 -8.73 -0.15
C ALA A 20 -2.29 -9.49 -0.06
N LEU A 21 -2.40 -10.44 0.89
CA LEU A 21 -3.65 -11.17 1.15
C LEU A 21 -4.76 -10.27 1.69
N GLU A 22 -4.44 -9.32 2.57
CA GLU A 22 -5.43 -8.36 3.07
C GLU A 22 -5.90 -7.40 1.98
N MET A 23 -5.00 -6.95 1.11
CA MET A 23 -5.38 -6.15 -0.06
C MET A 23 -6.30 -6.93 -0.99
N TYR A 24 -5.98 -8.21 -1.27
CA TYR A 24 -6.85 -9.08 -2.05
C TYR A 24 -8.23 -9.26 -1.39
N TYR A 25 -8.26 -9.47 -0.07
CA TYR A 25 -9.51 -9.60 0.67
C TYR A 25 -10.34 -8.31 0.60
N SER A 26 -9.71 -7.14 0.65
CA SER A 26 -10.41 -5.86 0.49
C SER A 26 -11.16 -5.75 -0.83
N ASP A 27 -10.61 -6.32 -1.90
CA ASP A 27 -11.20 -6.25 -3.24
C ASP A 27 -12.25 -7.34 -3.50
N TYR A 28 -12.01 -8.55 -2.99
CA TYR A 28 -12.82 -9.73 -3.31
C TYR A 28 -13.68 -10.23 -2.16
N ASN A 29 -13.51 -9.68 -0.96
CA ASN A 29 -14.16 -10.09 0.28
C ASN A 29 -13.99 -11.60 0.58
N HIS A 30 -12.87 -12.16 0.11
CA HIS A 30 -12.35 -13.48 0.44
C HIS A 30 -10.85 -13.52 0.12
N TYR A 31 -10.08 -14.34 0.81
CA TYR A 31 -8.69 -14.67 0.48
C TYR A 31 -8.64 -15.64 -0.70
N PRO A 32 -7.55 -15.69 -1.46
CA PRO A 32 -7.42 -16.61 -2.58
C PRO A 32 -7.53 -18.07 -2.12
N VAL A 33 -8.49 -18.82 -2.66
CA VAL A 33 -8.75 -20.17 -2.16
C VAL A 33 -7.62 -21.12 -2.54
N TRP A 34 -6.94 -21.72 -1.55
CA TRP A 34 -5.96 -22.77 -1.81
C TRP A 34 -5.89 -23.78 -0.66
N THR A 35 -6.07 -25.06 -0.99
CA THR A 35 -6.12 -26.17 -0.03
C THR A 35 -4.82 -26.39 0.73
N SER A 36 -3.67 -26.01 0.17
CA SER A 36 -2.36 -25.83 0.79
C SER A 36 -1.31 -25.88 -0.32
N GLY A 37 -0.24 -25.09 -0.21
CA GLY A 37 0.94 -25.40 -1.00
C GLY A 37 2.13 -24.49 -0.79
N CYS A 38 3.21 -24.89 -1.45
CA CYS A 38 4.53 -24.27 -1.41
C CYS A 38 4.62 -23.20 -2.50
N LEU A 39 4.83 -21.94 -2.11
CA LEU A 39 4.79 -20.78 -3.00
C LEU A 39 5.98 -20.69 -3.96
N ASN A 40 7.02 -21.54 -3.83
CA ASN A 40 8.20 -21.49 -4.70
C ASN A 40 8.56 -22.77 -5.46
N ALA A 41 7.66 -23.77 -5.54
CA ALA A 41 7.98 -25.03 -6.22
C ALA A 41 8.52 -24.78 -7.64
N SER A 42 9.83 -24.89 -7.74
CA SER A 42 10.64 -24.45 -8.87
C SER A 42 10.22 -25.18 -10.15
N GLY A 43 9.63 -24.44 -11.09
CA GLY A 43 9.68 -24.81 -12.50
C GLY A 43 8.54 -25.68 -13.06
N SER A 44 7.29 -25.54 -12.60
CA SER A 44 6.17 -25.99 -13.42
C SER A 44 5.05 -24.95 -13.52
N PRO A 45 4.58 -24.62 -14.75
CA PRO A 45 3.39 -23.84 -14.97
C PRO A 45 2.18 -24.73 -14.68
N LEU A 46 1.87 -24.92 -13.40
CA LEU A 46 0.57 -25.45 -12.99
C LEU A 46 -0.22 -24.30 -12.38
N LEU A 47 -1.02 -23.73 -13.29
CA LEU A 47 -2.02 -22.67 -13.15
C LEU A 47 -3.13 -23.02 -12.13
N SER A 48 -2.82 -23.21 -10.85
CA SER A 48 -3.90 -23.53 -9.89
C SER A 48 -3.68 -23.20 -8.41
N GLY A 49 -2.59 -22.53 -8.02
CA GLY A 49 -2.41 -22.11 -6.62
C GLY A 49 -3.06 -20.75 -6.33
N GLY A 50 -3.97 -20.66 -5.36
CA GLY A 50 -4.71 -19.43 -5.05
C GLY A 50 -3.83 -18.21 -4.77
N ALA A 51 -2.70 -18.37 -4.09
CA ALA A 51 -1.80 -17.25 -3.76
C ALA A 51 -1.08 -16.63 -4.98
N TYR A 52 -1.11 -17.25 -6.16
CA TYR A 52 -0.66 -16.57 -7.39
C TYR A 52 -1.61 -15.45 -7.82
N ALA A 53 -2.86 -15.43 -7.33
CA ALA A 53 -3.77 -14.31 -7.52
C ALA A 53 -3.27 -13.02 -6.87
N LEU A 54 -2.23 -13.11 -6.02
CA LEU A 54 -1.56 -11.96 -5.44
C LEU A 54 -0.59 -11.27 -6.43
N VAL A 55 -0.16 -11.97 -7.48
CA VAL A 55 0.82 -11.46 -8.45
C VAL A 55 0.13 -11.21 -9.79
N PRO A 56 0.37 -10.06 -10.46
CA PRO A 56 1.26 -8.97 -10.05
C PRO A 56 0.58 -7.91 -9.18
N ASP A 57 -0.75 -7.97 -9.04
CA ASP A 57 -1.56 -6.83 -8.62
C ASP A 57 -1.45 -6.46 -7.12
N TYR A 58 -1.13 -7.44 -6.26
CA TYR A 58 -1.01 -7.27 -4.81
C TYR A 58 0.43 -7.44 -4.30
N MET A 59 1.31 -8.00 -5.13
CA MET A 59 2.76 -8.07 -4.90
C MET A 59 3.51 -8.34 -6.21
N GLY A 60 4.68 -7.70 -6.38
CA GLY A 60 5.45 -7.80 -7.63
C GLY A 60 5.99 -9.19 -7.95
N SER A 61 6.27 -10.02 -6.94
CA SER A 61 6.60 -11.44 -7.11
C SER A 61 6.47 -12.21 -5.80
N LEU A 62 6.19 -13.52 -5.87
CA LEU A 62 6.21 -14.37 -4.68
C LEU A 62 7.64 -14.47 -4.11
N PRO A 63 7.82 -14.33 -2.79
CA PRO A 63 9.14 -14.40 -2.17
C PRO A 63 9.76 -15.78 -2.33
N LYS A 64 11.09 -15.81 -2.46
CA LYS A 64 11.89 -17.04 -2.50
C LYS A 64 12.68 -17.16 -1.21
N ASP A 65 12.76 -18.38 -0.68
CA ASP A 65 13.56 -18.64 0.52
C ASP A 65 15.02 -18.20 0.30
N PRO A 66 15.66 -17.57 1.30
CA PRO A 66 17.06 -17.17 1.21
C PRO A 66 18.05 -18.32 1.03
N LEU A 67 17.63 -19.57 1.25
CA LEU A 67 18.37 -20.77 0.87
C LEU A 67 17.76 -21.36 -0.41
N PRO A 68 18.49 -21.30 -1.55
CA PRO A 68 18.02 -21.83 -2.82
C PRO A 68 17.57 -23.28 -2.69
N ASN A 69 16.33 -23.56 -3.13
CA ASN A 69 15.73 -24.90 -3.23
C ASN A 69 15.71 -25.72 -1.92
N LYS A 70 15.80 -25.06 -0.75
CA LYS A 70 15.83 -25.77 0.54
C LYS A 70 14.51 -25.69 1.29
N TYR A 71 13.94 -24.49 1.39
CA TYR A 71 12.65 -24.25 2.05
C TYR A 71 11.75 -23.41 1.13
N CYS A 72 10.49 -23.31 1.52
CA CYS A 72 9.55 -22.40 0.87
C CYS A 72 8.55 -21.84 1.89
N TYR A 73 7.80 -20.85 1.43
CA TYR A 73 6.67 -20.27 2.14
C TYR A 73 5.42 -21.12 1.86
N TYR A 74 4.67 -21.40 2.92
CA TYR A 74 3.41 -22.13 2.85
C TYR A 74 2.25 -21.16 2.93
N TYR A 75 1.25 -21.38 2.10
CA TYR A 75 -0.03 -20.71 2.17
C TYR A 75 -1.16 -21.72 2.12
N GLN A 76 -2.21 -21.45 2.88
CA GLN A 76 -3.47 -22.15 2.81
C GLN A 76 -4.60 -21.20 3.18
N SER A 77 -5.76 -21.40 2.57
CA SER A 77 -7.02 -20.83 3.04
C SER A 77 -8.06 -21.92 3.23
N ASP A 78 -9.16 -21.58 3.88
CA ASP A 78 -10.36 -22.42 3.84
C ASP A 78 -11.00 -22.42 2.44
N SER A 79 -12.01 -23.27 2.26
CA SER A 79 -12.70 -23.48 0.99
C SER A 79 -13.52 -22.30 0.48
N ILE A 80 -13.76 -21.30 1.33
CA ILE A 80 -14.53 -20.09 1.00
C ILE A 80 -13.65 -18.84 1.03
N GLY A 81 -12.36 -18.96 1.35
CA GLY A 81 -11.42 -17.86 1.50
C GLY A 81 -11.75 -16.96 2.70
N ALA A 82 -12.44 -17.44 3.73
CA ALA A 82 -12.75 -16.60 4.90
C ALA A 82 -11.54 -16.45 5.83
N ASN A 83 -10.67 -17.45 5.86
CA ASN A 83 -9.48 -17.49 6.70
C ASN A 83 -8.27 -17.96 5.90
N PHE A 84 -7.08 -17.54 6.32
CA PHE A 84 -5.82 -18.05 5.79
C PHE A 84 -4.78 -18.35 6.87
N LYS A 85 -3.79 -19.15 6.47
CA LYS A 85 -2.58 -19.45 7.23
C LYS A 85 -1.37 -19.28 6.32
N LEU A 86 -0.35 -18.60 6.85
CA LEU A 86 0.97 -18.46 6.26
C LEU A 86 2.02 -19.08 7.18
N ALA A 87 3.04 -19.73 6.62
CA ALA A 87 4.13 -20.27 7.42
C ALA A 87 5.49 -20.30 6.70
N ALA A 88 6.58 -20.18 7.47
CA ALA A 88 7.95 -20.36 7.01
C ALA A 88 8.81 -21.10 8.05
N TYR A 89 9.83 -21.81 7.58
CA TYR A 89 10.76 -22.54 8.45
C TYR A 89 11.88 -21.62 8.97
N LEU A 90 12.11 -21.57 10.29
CA LEU A 90 13.21 -20.81 10.89
C LEU A 90 14.39 -21.71 11.31
N GLU A 91 15.61 -21.32 10.96
CA GLU A 91 16.85 -22.09 11.16
C GLU A 91 17.48 -21.93 12.55
N LYS A 92 17.23 -20.81 13.25
CA LYS A 92 17.86 -20.48 14.55
C LYS A 92 16.90 -19.94 15.59
N ASP A 93 15.88 -19.20 15.21
CA ASP A 93 14.91 -18.62 16.15
C ASP A 93 13.70 -19.57 16.36
N THR A 94 13.99 -20.82 16.72
CA THR A 94 12.99 -21.87 17.04
C THR A 94 12.17 -21.58 18.29
N GLU A 95 12.54 -20.56 19.07
CA GLU A 95 11.80 -20.09 20.26
C GLU A 95 10.84 -18.92 19.93
N LYS A 96 11.03 -18.21 18.81
CA LYS A 96 10.05 -17.21 18.32
C LYS A 96 8.79 -17.86 17.71
N SER A 97 8.80 -19.19 17.55
CA SER A 97 7.59 -19.98 17.26
C SER A 97 6.69 -20.14 18.49
N GLN A 98 7.06 -19.61 19.66
CA GLN A 98 6.25 -19.68 20.87
C GLN A 98 5.48 -18.37 21.02
N ASN A 99 4.31 -18.30 20.38
CA ASN A 99 3.12 -17.51 20.75
C ASN A 99 2.02 -17.61 19.66
N ASP A 100 1.94 -18.71 18.89
CA ASP A 100 1.02 -18.88 17.76
C ASP A 100 0.01 -20.04 17.91
N ALA A 101 -0.05 -20.68 19.09
CA ALA A 101 -0.88 -21.85 19.35
C ALA A 101 -0.59 -23.08 18.43
N GLY A 102 0.65 -23.25 17.95
CA GLY A 102 1.14 -24.49 17.31
C GLY A 102 2.26 -25.18 18.10
N THR A 103 2.51 -26.47 17.84
CA THR A 103 3.54 -27.28 18.55
C THR A 103 4.83 -27.54 17.75
N ALA A 104 4.96 -27.02 16.53
CA ALA A 104 6.15 -27.23 15.70
C ALA A 104 7.24 -26.18 16.02
N SER A 105 8.22 -26.58 16.84
CA SER A 105 9.40 -25.80 17.27
C SER A 105 10.32 -25.28 16.14
N SER A 106 9.89 -25.19 14.89
CA SER A 106 10.73 -24.73 13.77
C SER A 106 9.99 -23.90 12.72
N TYR A 107 8.72 -23.58 12.92
CA TYR A 107 7.91 -22.80 11.98
C TYR A 107 7.41 -21.52 12.64
N TYR A 108 7.38 -20.43 11.87
CA TYR A 108 6.73 -19.18 12.24
C TYR A 108 5.45 -19.05 11.44
N GLU A 109 4.31 -18.87 12.12
CA GLU A 109 2.98 -18.88 11.51
C GLU A 109 2.26 -17.52 11.65
N VAL A 110 1.46 -17.17 10.65
CA VAL A 110 0.59 -15.98 10.65
C VAL A 110 -0.83 -16.44 10.30
N TYR A 111 -1.80 -16.06 11.14
CA TYR A 111 -3.22 -16.44 11.02
C TYR A 111 -4.15 -15.21 11.10
N GLN A 112 -5.24 -15.22 10.32
CA GLN A 112 -6.33 -14.23 10.38
C GLN A 112 -7.70 -14.91 10.20
N GLY A 113 -8.69 -14.53 11.04
CA GLY A 113 -10.05 -15.09 11.04
C GLY A 113 -11.02 -14.49 12.09
N PRO A 114 -12.37 -14.57 11.91
CA PRO A 114 -13.33 -14.00 12.84
C PRO A 114 -13.52 -14.86 14.11
N THR A 115 -13.63 -14.19 15.26
CA THR A 115 -13.93 -14.77 16.56
C THR A 115 -15.38 -15.25 16.63
N GLY A 116 -15.66 -16.51 16.30
CA GLY A 116 -16.99 -17.10 16.58
C GLY A 116 -17.36 -18.34 15.78
N SER A 117 -17.41 -19.47 16.47
CA SER A 117 -18.23 -20.68 16.22
C SER A 117 -18.64 -20.99 14.78
N GLY A 118 -17.91 -21.91 14.15
CA GLY A 118 -18.36 -22.64 12.96
C GLY A 118 -17.26 -23.52 12.37
N SER A 119 -17.31 -24.83 12.66
CA SER A 119 -16.58 -25.93 12.02
C SER A 119 -15.14 -25.67 11.55
N ALA A 120 -14.22 -25.68 12.52
CA ALA A 120 -12.98 -26.46 12.48
C ALA A 120 -12.53 -27.02 11.12
N ILE A 121 -11.54 -26.39 10.48
CA ILE A 121 -10.59 -27.10 9.62
C ILE A 121 -9.41 -27.54 10.49
N ASN A 122 -9.13 -28.82 10.37
CA ASN A 122 -8.22 -29.66 11.10
C ASN A 122 -6.73 -29.36 10.82
N ILE A 123 -6.09 -28.31 11.32
CA ILE A 123 -4.61 -28.26 11.22
C ILE A 123 -3.89 -27.67 12.45
N ASP A 124 -4.33 -28.04 13.66
CA ASP A 124 -3.37 -28.60 14.65
C ASP A 124 -3.49 -30.15 14.66
N ASN A 125 -3.85 -30.64 13.48
CA ASN A 125 -4.87 -31.61 13.15
C ASN A 125 -6.16 -31.64 14.01
N ASP A 126 -7.25 -30.92 13.63
CA ASP A 126 -8.58 -31.00 14.29
C ASP A 126 -8.93 -29.79 15.09
N THR A 127 -9.96 -29.05 14.69
CA THR A 127 -10.94 -28.60 15.68
C THR A 127 -10.44 -27.63 16.75
N LEU A 128 -10.36 -26.38 16.31
CA LEU A 128 -11.03 -25.23 16.93
C LEU A 128 -11.41 -25.38 18.43
N ALA A 129 -10.85 -24.48 19.23
CA ALA A 129 -11.45 -23.85 20.41
C ALA A 129 -11.51 -24.65 21.72
N ALA A 130 -10.62 -24.27 22.63
CA ALA A 130 -11.03 -24.03 24.02
C ALA A 130 -10.23 -22.86 24.61
N ALA A 131 -10.95 -21.76 24.87
CA ALA A 131 -10.57 -20.55 25.60
C ALA A 131 -9.59 -19.57 24.92
N MET A 132 -10.12 -18.45 24.40
CA MET A 132 -9.87 -17.11 24.96
C MET A 132 -10.91 -16.09 24.43
N PRO A 133 -11.85 -15.62 25.27
CA PRO A 133 -12.50 -14.33 25.09
C PRO A 133 -11.49 -13.21 25.43
N GLY A 134 -11.33 -12.21 24.56
CA GLY A 134 -10.54 -11.00 24.86
C GLY A 134 -9.20 -10.84 24.13
N TYR A 135 -8.93 -11.61 23.07
CA TYR A 135 -7.78 -11.37 22.19
C TYR A 135 -8.16 -10.35 21.10
N VAL A 136 -7.54 -9.17 21.17
CA VAL A 136 -7.48 -8.20 20.07
C VAL A 136 -6.10 -8.41 19.44
N PRO A 137 -6.00 -8.80 18.16
CA PRO A 137 -4.68 -8.90 17.51
C PRO A 137 -3.98 -7.55 17.60
N PRO A 138 -2.66 -7.51 17.83
CA PRO A 138 -1.95 -6.26 17.65
C PRO A 138 -2.19 -5.79 16.21
N PRO A 139 -2.56 -4.52 16.00
CA PRO A 139 -2.75 -4.00 14.64
C PRO A 139 -1.48 -4.23 13.82
N PRO A 140 -1.60 -4.31 12.48
CA PRO A 140 -0.43 -4.42 11.62
C PRO A 140 0.60 -3.36 12.05
N SER A 141 1.88 -3.73 12.07
CA SER A 141 2.96 -2.82 12.47
C SER A 141 3.09 -1.59 11.56
N TRP A 142 2.28 -1.56 10.51
CA TRP A 142 2.07 -0.44 9.64
C TRP A 142 0.56 -0.25 9.46
N ALA A 143 0.02 0.80 10.04
CA ALA A 143 -1.32 1.32 9.77
C ALA A 143 -1.18 2.68 9.10
N CYS A 144 -2.24 3.12 8.40
CA CYS A 144 -2.25 4.49 7.89
C CYS A 144 -2.07 5.49 9.04
N GLY A 145 -1.10 6.40 8.91
CA GLY A 145 -0.57 7.21 10.01
C GLY A 145 0.87 6.86 10.38
N ASP A 146 1.32 5.63 10.09
CA ASP A 146 2.71 5.24 10.23
C ASP A 146 3.54 5.72 9.02
N THR A 147 4.86 5.81 9.22
CA THR A 147 5.79 6.18 8.15
C THR A 147 5.89 5.07 7.11
N LEU A 148 5.63 5.40 5.85
CA LEU A 148 5.95 4.55 4.70
C LEU A 148 7.45 4.64 4.41
N THR A 149 8.11 3.53 4.12
CA THR A 149 9.47 3.51 3.55
C THR A 149 9.39 2.96 2.13
N ASP A 150 9.79 3.75 1.14
CA ASP A 150 9.93 3.33 -0.24
C ASP A 150 11.22 2.50 -0.38
N ASP A 151 11.09 1.21 -0.67
CA ASP A 151 12.21 0.27 -0.75
C ASP A 151 13.10 0.49 -1.99
N ARG A 152 12.59 1.22 -2.98
CA ARG A 152 13.30 1.50 -4.24
C ARG A 152 14.43 2.50 -4.04
N ASP A 153 14.31 3.41 -3.07
CA ASP A 153 15.31 4.45 -2.78
C ASP A 153 15.55 4.73 -1.28
N ASN A 154 14.89 4.02 -0.39
CA ASN A 154 14.91 4.16 1.07
C ASN A 154 14.41 5.52 1.59
N LYS A 155 13.65 6.28 0.79
CA LYS A 155 12.99 7.49 1.28
C LYS A 155 11.79 7.11 2.15
N THR A 156 11.54 7.94 3.15
CA THR A 156 10.43 7.76 4.07
C THR A 156 9.41 8.86 3.88
N TYR A 157 8.14 8.52 3.91
CA TYR A 157 7.01 9.43 3.77
C TYR A 157 6.04 9.25 4.93
N ALA A 158 5.64 10.33 5.57
CA ALA A 158 4.51 10.31 6.49
C ALA A 158 3.23 9.94 5.73
N THR A 159 2.30 9.27 6.39
CA THR A 159 1.00 8.93 5.82
C THR A 159 -0.13 9.45 6.68
N VAL A 160 -1.31 9.63 6.08
CA VAL A 160 -2.49 10.14 6.77
C VAL A 160 -3.76 9.49 6.24
N LEU A 161 -4.64 9.12 7.16
CA LEU A 161 -5.95 8.56 6.84
C LEU A 161 -6.95 9.70 6.68
N ILE A 162 -7.57 9.82 5.50
CA ILE A 162 -8.60 10.81 5.22
C ILE A 162 -9.84 10.08 4.68
N GLY A 163 -10.94 10.17 5.42
CA GLY A 163 -12.10 9.33 5.18
C GLY A 163 -11.73 7.86 5.34
N THR A 164 -11.77 7.11 4.23
CA THR A 164 -11.38 5.69 4.18
C THR A 164 -10.08 5.46 3.39
N GLN A 165 -9.43 6.51 2.90
CA GLN A 165 -8.26 6.41 2.03
C GLN A 165 -6.99 6.79 2.77
N CYS A 166 -5.92 6.05 2.51
CA CYS A 166 -4.60 6.37 3.02
C CYS A 166 -3.81 7.17 1.98
N TRP A 167 -3.26 8.31 2.41
CA TRP A 167 -2.52 9.23 1.55
C TRP A 167 -1.10 9.40 2.07
N MET A 168 -0.13 9.59 1.17
CA MET A 168 1.15 10.17 1.57
C MET A 168 0.88 11.62 1.98
N ALA A 169 1.30 11.99 3.19
CA ALA A 169 1.17 13.35 3.70
C ALA A 169 2.19 14.31 3.05
N GLU A 170 3.21 13.74 2.40
CA GLU A 170 4.31 14.42 1.73
C GLU A 170 4.31 14.08 0.23
N HIS A 171 4.89 14.95 -0.59
CA HIS A 171 4.99 14.68 -2.03
C HIS A 171 6.07 13.66 -2.32
N LEU A 172 5.78 12.75 -3.25
CA LEU A 172 6.74 11.75 -3.70
C LEU A 172 8.01 12.42 -4.25
N ASN A 173 9.17 11.90 -3.88
CA ASN A 173 10.48 12.39 -4.32
C ASN A 173 11.33 11.21 -4.85
N TYR A 174 10.79 10.52 -5.84
CA TYR A 174 11.43 9.38 -6.49
C TYR A 174 12.10 9.78 -7.82
N GLY A 175 13.30 9.28 -8.08
CA GLY A 175 14.01 9.53 -9.34
C GLY A 175 15.20 10.50 -9.25
N THR A 176 15.78 10.80 -10.40
CA THR A 176 16.97 11.64 -10.59
C THR A 176 16.59 12.98 -11.22
N MET A 177 17.12 14.08 -10.67
CA MET A 177 16.78 15.42 -11.17
C MET A 177 17.31 15.64 -12.59
N THR A 178 16.42 16.14 -13.45
CA THR A 178 16.76 16.74 -14.75
C THR A 178 16.37 18.21 -14.73
N ALA A 179 17.00 19.02 -15.58
CA ALA A 179 16.66 20.45 -15.69
C ALA A 179 15.26 20.63 -16.27
N GLY A 180 14.49 21.60 -15.79
CA GLY A 180 13.14 21.90 -16.28
C GLY A 180 13.06 22.28 -17.76
N ALA A 181 14.19 22.57 -18.40
CA ALA A 181 14.30 22.79 -19.85
C ALA A 181 14.24 21.48 -20.67
N ASN A 182 14.48 20.33 -20.04
CA ASN A 182 14.42 19.01 -20.69
C ASN A 182 13.03 18.39 -20.48
N ASN A 183 12.52 17.65 -21.46
CA ASN A 183 11.37 16.79 -21.21
C ASN A 183 11.79 15.57 -20.39
N GLN A 184 10.88 15.12 -19.51
CA GLN A 184 11.01 13.85 -18.83
C GLN A 184 10.62 12.68 -19.74
N GLY A 185 11.08 11.49 -19.38
CA GLY A 185 10.70 10.22 -19.96
C GLY A 185 9.24 9.83 -19.72
N SER A 186 8.92 8.61 -20.12
CA SER A 186 7.59 8.03 -19.98
C SER A 186 7.60 6.65 -19.32
N ASP A 187 8.76 6.19 -18.85
CA ASP A 187 8.96 4.89 -18.23
C ASP A 187 9.66 5.04 -16.88
N CYS A 188 9.54 4.02 -16.02
CA CYS A 188 10.06 4.04 -14.66
C CYS A 188 10.80 2.74 -14.29
N PRO A 189 11.81 2.31 -15.07
CA PRO A 189 12.46 1.01 -14.87
C PRO A 189 13.31 0.97 -13.60
N SER A 190 13.84 2.11 -13.15
CA SER A 190 14.65 2.23 -11.94
C SER A 190 14.68 3.68 -11.42
N VAL A 191 15.20 3.89 -10.22
CA VAL A 191 15.37 5.24 -9.63
C VAL A 191 16.36 6.11 -10.44
N ALA A 192 17.35 5.50 -11.09
CA ALA A 192 18.36 6.23 -11.85
C ALA A 192 17.84 6.70 -13.22
N GLU A 193 16.82 6.00 -13.74
CA GLU A 193 16.24 6.25 -15.07
C GLU A 193 14.90 6.99 -14.98
N THR A 194 14.27 7.01 -13.81
CA THR A 194 13.09 7.81 -13.55
C THR A 194 13.51 9.26 -13.33
N GLU A 195 13.03 10.17 -14.16
CA GLU A 195 13.41 11.57 -14.10
C GLU A 195 12.43 12.37 -13.24
N LYS A 196 12.93 13.40 -12.58
CA LYS A 196 12.14 14.32 -11.77
C LYS A 196 12.59 15.75 -11.99
N TYR A 197 11.72 16.71 -11.73
CA TYR A 197 12.13 18.11 -11.60
C TYR A 197 12.14 18.49 -10.13
N CYS A 198 13.10 19.35 -9.79
CA CYS A 198 13.10 20.06 -8.53
C CYS A 198 12.89 21.53 -8.81
N TYR A 199 12.12 22.20 -7.97
CA TYR A 199 11.88 23.62 -8.20
C TYR A 199 13.18 24.43 -8.23
N GLY A 200 13.26 25.35 -9.19
CA GLY A 200 14.45 26.16 -9.40
C GLY A 200 15.67 25.34 -9.84
N ASP A 201 15.45 24.16 -10.44
CA ASP A 201 16.49 23.21 -10.85
C ASP A 201 17.51 22.91 -9.73
N THR A 202 17.02 22.84 -8.49
CA THR A 202 17.85 22.65 -7.29
C THR A 202 17.37 21.44 -6.48
N GLU A 203 18.22 20.42 -6.32
CA GLU A 203 17.89 19.17 -5.62
C GLU A 203 17.40 19.39 -4.17
N SER A 204 17.87 20.45 -3.49
CA SER A 204 17.41 20.78 -2.14
C SER A 204 15.90 21.04 -2.09
N SER A 205 15.33 21.63 -3.14
CA SER A 205 13.89 21.88 -3.24
C SER A 205 13.09 20.57 -3.29
N CYS A 206 13.60 19.54 -3.97
CA CYS A 206 12.96 18.22 -3.93
C CYS A 206 13.00 17.59 -2.54
N THR A 207 14.04 17.88 -1.77
CA THR A 207 14.20 17.32 -0.42
C THR A 207 13.24 17.98 0.57
N SER A 208 12.99 19.28 0.44
CA SER A 208 12.06 20.01 1.30
C SER A 208 10.60 19.82 0.89
N ASP A 209 10.32 19.80 -0.42
CA ASP A 209 8.96 20.01 -0.92
C ASP A 209 8.49 18.89 -1.85
N GLY A 210 9.34 17.88 -2.07
CA GLY A 210 9.09 16.80 -3.02
C GLY A 210 9.29 17.21 -4.47
N ALA A 211 9.07 16.24 -5.36
CA ALA A 211 9.46 16.38 -6.76
C ALA A 211 8.25 16.64 -7.67
N LEU A 212 8.54 17.24 -8.84
CA LEU A 212 7.55 17.52 -9.87
C LEU A 212 7.75 16.58 -11.05
N TYR A 213 6.63 16.09 -11.58
CA TYR A 213 6.62 15.12 -12.68
C TYR A 213 5.69 15.59 -13.79
N GLN A 214 6.14 15.42 -15.03
CA GLN A 214 5.26 15.46 -16.18
C GLN A 214 4.35 14.25 -16.15
N TRP A 215 3.16 14.41 -16.72
CA TRP A 215 2.13 13.37 -16.75
C TRP A 215 2.66 12.01 -17.24
N ALA A 216 3.41 12.00 -18.34
CA ALA A 216 3.94 10.76 -18.92
C ALA A 216 4.87 10.00 -17.94
N GLN A 217 5.71 10.73 -17.21
CA GLN A 217 6.61 10.18 -16.21
C GLN A 217 5.87 9.69 -14.97
N ALA A 218 4.92 10.49 -14.45
CA ALA A 218 4.11 10.12 -13.29
C ALA A 218 3.30 8.84 -13.54
N MET A 219 2.79 8.67 -14.76
CA MET A 219 2.01 7.51 -15.17
C MET A 219 2.85 6.32 -15.63
N CYS A 220 4.17 6.49 -15.81
CA CYS A 220 5.07 5.46 -16.37
C CYS A 220 4.50 4.80 -17.63
N GLY A 221 3.86 5.59 -18.50
CA GLY A 221 3.28 5.13 -19.76
C GLY A 221 1.93 4.41 -19.64
N ALA A 222 1.38 4.27 -18.44
CA ALA A 222 0.07 3.67 -18.22
C ALA A 222 -1.06 4.60 -18.71
N ALA A 223 -2.17 3.98 -19.13
CA ALA A 223 -3.38 4.71 -19.45
C ALA A 223 -4.03 5.27 -18.19
N SER A 224 -4.61 6.48 -18.29
CA SER A 224 -5.38 7.09 -17.20
C SER A 224 -6.64 6.28 -16.89
N CYS A 225 -7.05 6.29 -15.62
CA CYS A 225 -8.34 5.78 -15.21
C CYS A 225 -8.96 6.70 -14.14
N ASN A 226 -10.28 6.89 -14.23
CA ASN A 226 -11.02 7.80 -13.35
C ASN A 226 -11.67 7.10 -12.15
N GLY A 227 -11.69 5.77 -12.10
CA GLY A 227 -12.45 4.97 -11.13
C GLY A 227 -13.83 4.54 -11.65
N THR A 228 -14.62 3.85 -10.82
CA THR A 228 -15.97 3.37 -11.20
C THR A 228 -17.13 4.08 -10.51
N GLY A 229 -16.86 5.02 -9.60
CA GLY A 229 -17.83 5.95 -9.03
C GLY A 229 -17.82 5.96 -7.50
N GLU A 230 -18.88 6.46 -6.88
CA GLU A 230 -18.92 6.63 -5.41
C GLU A 230 -18.73 5.33 -4.62
N SER A 231 -19.34 4.23 -5.09
CA SER A 231 -19.24 2.93 -4.41
C SER A 231 -17.87 2.27 -4.54
N GLN A 232 -17.08 2.67 -5.54
CA GLN A 232 -15.74 2.16 -5.80
C GLN A 232 -14.94 3.27 -6.51
N PRO A 233 -14.37 4.21 -5.74
CA PRO A 233 -13.69 5.38 -6.30
C PRO A 233 -12.38 4.99 -7.00
N ALA A 234 -11.72 3.92 -6.54
CA ALA A 234 -10.54 3.38 -7.20
C ALA A 234 -10.88 2.72 -8.54
N CYS A 235 -9.88 2.60 -9.40
CA CYS A 235 -9.96 1.78 -10.60
C CYS A 235 -9.99 0.29 -10.24
N THR A 236 -10.64 -0.55 -11.05
CA THR A 236 -10.58 -2.02 -10.90
C THR A 236 -9.14 -2.52 -10.95
N THR A 237 -8.30 -1.86 -11.75
CA THR A 237 -6.85 -2.02 -11.74
C THR A 237 -6.25 -0.63 -11.53
N PRO A 238 -5.86 -0.27 -10.28
CA PRO A 238 -5.24 1.01 -9.98
C PRO A 238 -3.97 1.24 -10.80
N VAL A 239 -3.74 2.50 -11.19
CA VAL A 239 -2.55 2.85 -11.96
C VAL A 239 -1.40 3.09 -10.98
N GLN A 240 -0.54 2.09 -10.76
CA GLN A 240 0.62 2.25 -9.91
C GLN A 240 1.46 3.47 -10.31
N GLY A 241 1.76 3.60 -11.61
CA GLY A 241 2.60 4.68 -12.12
C GLY A 241 3.94 4.72 -11.40
N ILE A 242 4.38 5.92 -11.02
CA ILE A 242 5.64 6.13 -10.30
C ILE A 242 5.58 5.76 -8.81
N CYS A 243 4.39 5.44 -8.27
CA CYS A 243 4.23 5.12 -6.86
C CYS A 243 4.90 3.80 -6.46
N PRO A 244 5.30 3.66 -5.17
CA PRO A 244 5.86 2.41 -4.66
C PRO A 244 4.84 1.28 -4.70
N ASN A 245 5.32 0.04 -4.53
CA ASN A 245 4.44 -1.13 -4.52
C ASN A 245 3.36 -1.00 -3.43
N GLY A 246 2.12 -1.33 -3.78
CA GLY A 246 0.95 -1.16 -2.91
C GLY A 246 0.40 0.27 -2.86
N TRP A 247 0.97 1.21 -3.60
CA TRP A 247 0.50 2.58 -3.78
C TRP A 247 0.26 2.88 -5.26
N HIS A 248 -0.62 3.82 -5.55
CA HIS A 248 -0.98 4.17 -6.92
C HIS A 248 -1.22 5.67 -7.10
N ILE A 249 -1.23 6.11 -8.35
CA ILE A 249 -1.67 7.45 -8.73
C ILE A 249 -3.18 7.52 -8.50
N PRO A 250 -3.67 8.44 -7.65
CA PRO A 250 -5.09 8.54 -7.35
C PRO A 250 -5.93 8.73 -8.62
N SER A 251 -7.03 8.00 -8.71
CA SER A 251 -8.03 8.24 -9.73
C SER A 251 -8.74 9.59 -9.49
N HIS A 252 -9.42 10.10 -10.52
CA HIS A 252 -10.30 11.26 -10.38
C HIS A 252 -11.34 11.08 -9.26
N TYR A 253 -11.98 9.91 -9.18
CA TYR A 253 -12.98 9.61 -8.16
C TYR A 253 -12.39 9.36 -6.78
N GLU A 254 -11.14 8.92 -6.67
CA GLU A 254 -10.43 8.90 -5.39
C GLU A 254 -10.12 10.31 -4.88
N TYR A 255 -9.83 11.24 -5.78
CA TYR A 255 -9.70 12.64 -5.40
C TYR A 255 -11.06 13.25 -5.00
N THR A 256 -12.14 12.90 -5.68
CA THR A 256 -13.51 13.29 -5.27
C THR A 256 -13.86 12.73 -3.88
N ALA A 257 -13.46 11.49 -3.59
CA ALA A 257 -13.63 10.88 -2.27
C ALA A 257 -12.89 11.65 -1.17
N LEU A 258 -11.64 12.03 -1.43
CA LEU A 258 -10.82 12.87 -0.56
C LEU A 258 -11.50 14.22 -0.27
N GLU A 259 -11.98 14.91 -1.32
CA GLU A 259 -12.67 16.20 -1.18
C GLU A 259 -13.94 16.07 -0.35
N ARG A 260 -14.74 15.02 -0.60
CA ARG A 260 -15.94 14.73 0.19
C ARG A 260 -15.63 14.41 1.65
N ALA A 261 -14.52 13.75 1.93
CA ALA A 261 -14.12 13.40 3.29
C ALA A 261 -13.74 14.64 4.12
N VAL A 262 -13.20 15.69 3.50
CA VAL A 262 -12.87 16.95 4.19
C VAL A 262 -13.98 18.00 4.12
N CYS A 263 -15.04 17.72 3.37
CA CYS A 263 -16.17 18.62 3.19
C CYS A 263 -17.04 18.75 4.44
N THR A 264 -17.48 19.98 4.74
CA THR A 264 -18.30 20.30 5.93
C THR A 264 -19.55 21.12 5.63
N SER A 265 -19.90 21.32 4.35
CA SER A 265 -21.04 22.15 3.93
C SER A 265 -22.41 21.53 4.25
N GLY A 266 -22.46 20.21 4.46
CA GLY A 266 -23.71 19.45 4.55
C GLY A 266 -24.33 19.10 3.19
N THR A 267 -23.76 19.61 2.09
CA THR A 267 -24.17 19.37 0.69
C THR A 267 -23.06 18.71 -0.12
N CYS A 268 -22.15 17.99 0.54
CA CYS A 268 -20.91 17.49 -0.05
C CYS A 268 -21.09 16.62 -1.31
N ALA A 269 -22.16 15.83 -1.39
CA ALA A 269 -22.43 15.02 -2.58
C ALA A 269 -22.80 15.86 -3.82
N THR A 270 -23.42 17.03 -3.62
CA THR A 270 -23.71 17.96 -4.73
C THR A 270 -22.54 18.90 -5.00
N ASP A 271 -21.75 19.22 -3.97
CA ASP A 271 -20.57 20.07 -4.12
C ASP A 271 -19.43 19.33 -4.83
N PHE A 272 -19.35 18.01 -4.64
CA PHE A 272 -18.35 17.10 -5.21
C PHE A 272 -19.03 15.85 -5.79
N PRO A 273 -19.72 15.96 -6.93
CA PRO A 273 -20.34 14.83 -7.58
C PRO A 273 -19.28 13.89 -8.17
N TYR A 274 -19.55 12.59 -8.15
CA TYR A 274 -18.74 11.58 -8.83
C TYR A 274 -19.01 11.60 -10.35
N ASP A 275 -18.51 12.63 -11.02
CA ASP A 275 -18.50 12.72 -12.48
C ASP A 275 -17.26 13.44 -13.01
N THR A 276 -17.02 13.33 -14.31
CA THR A 276 -15.84 13.90 -15.02
C THR A 276 -16.20 15.09 -15.90
N SER A 277 -17.46 15.53 -15.87
CA SER A 277 -18.01 16.57 -16.73
C SER A 277 -18.06 17.94 -16.08
N THR A 278 -17.95 17.97 -14.76
CA THR A 278 -18.08 19.19 -14.01
C THR A 278 -16.85 20.10 -14.22
N THR A 279 -17.08 21.39 -14.44
CA THR A 279 -16.03 22.40 -14.62
C THR A 279 -16.11 23.51 -13.56
N GLY A 280 -15.04 24.29 -13.37
CA GLY A 280 -15.00 25.42 -12.44
C GLY A 280 -14.65 25.07 -10.98
N TRP A 281 -14.61 26.10 -10.13
CA TRP A 281 -14.31 25.98 -8.71
C TRP A 281 -15.43 25.24 -7.95
N ARG A 282 -15.05 24.39 -7.00
CA ARG A 282 -15.98 23.62 -6.16
C ARG A 282 -15.69 23.78 -4.68
N GLY A 283 -16.69 23.39 -3.89
CA GLY A 283 -16.61 23.45 -2.45
C GLY A 283 -16.67 24.87 -1.90
N THR A 284 -16.29 24.98 -0.64
CA THR A 284 -16.29 26.22 0.13
C THR A 284 -14.90 26.52 0.68
N ASN A 285 -14.24 25.54 1.30
CA ASN A 285 -12.95 25.71 1.95
C ASN A 285 -12.11 24.42 2.00
N GLU A 286 -12.51 23.37 1.29
CA GLU A 286 -11.87 22.05 1.28
C GLU A 286 -10.41 22.16 0.82
N GLY A 287 -10.16 22.98 -0.21
CA GLY A 287 -8.80 23.30 -0.64
C GLY A 287 -7.94 23.87 0.51
N GLY A 288 -8.50 24.71 1.39
CA GLY A 288 -7.80 25.23 2.57
C GLY A 288 -7.44 24.15 3.60
N LYS A 289 -8.23 23.08 3.69
CA LYS A 289 -7.98 21.93 4.58
C LYS A 289 -6.93 20.97 4.03
N LEU A 290 -6.75 20.93 2.72
CA LEU A 290 -5.75 20.14 1.98
C LEU A 290 -4.48 20.94 1.66
N LYS A 291 -4.37 22.17 2.18
CA LYS A 291 -3.31 23.12 1.86
C LYS A 291 -2.40 23.35 3.05
N GLY A 292 -1.09 23.23 2.83
CA GLY A 292 -0.06 23.50 3.84
C GLY A 292 -0.13 24.92 4.42
N THR A 293 0.18 25.07 5.71
CA THR A 293 0.08 26.34 6.45
C THR A 293 1.36 27.17 6.43
N THR A 294 2.52 26.56 6.18
CA THR A 294 3.82 27.23 6.19
C THR A 294 3.96 28.25 5.06
N ILE A 295 4.33 29.49 5.41
CA ILE A 295 4.68 30.57 4.49
C ILE A 295 6.19 30.78 4.61
N CYS A 296 6.97 30.45 3.59
CA CYS A 296 8.43 30.67 3.57
C CYS A 296 8.89 31.78 2.62
N GLY A 297 7.97 32.50 1.97
CA GLY A 297 8.24 33.73 1.22
C GLY A 297 8.99 33.56 -0.10
N LEU A 298 9.71 32.46 -0.29
CA LEU A 298 10.27 32.00 -1.55
C LEU A 298 9.86 30.54 -1.75
N TYR A 299 9.34 30.25 -2.94
CA TYR A 299 8.89 28.93 -3.37
C TYR A 299 10.02 27.91 -3.13
N PRO A 300 9.74 26.73 -2.55
CA PRO A 300 8.49 25.99 -2.74
C PRO A 300 7.58 25.93 -1.52
N CYS A 301 6.71 26.93 -1.39
CA CYS A 301 5.65 26.97 -0.41
C CYS A 301 4.60 28.01 -0.78
N TRP A 302 3.51 28.04 -0.03
CA TRP A 302 2.40 28.93 -0.32
C TRP A 302 2.80 30.40 -0.10
N ASN A 303 2.54 31.21 -1.14
CA ASN A 303 2.75 32.64 -1.07
C ASN A 303 1.79 33.28 -0.06
N SER A 304 2.28 34.32 0.63
CA SER A 304 1.44 35.22 1.42
C SER A 304 0.31 35.78 0.55
N PRO A 305 -0.94 35.88 1.08
CA PRO A 305 -1.31 35.73 2.49
C PRO A 305 -1.67 34.30 2.93
N ASN A 306 -1.60 33.31 2.04
CA ASN A 306 -2.03 31.93 2.29
C ASN A 306 -3.41 31.81 2.99
N GLU A 307 -4.34 32.72 2.64
CA GLU A 307 -5.63 32.84 3.31
C GLU A 307 -6.44 31.54 3.28
N GLY A 308 -7.03 31.19 4.43
CA GLY A 308 -7.87 30.00 4.58
C GLY A 308 -7.12 28.67 4.66
N ALA A 309 -5.79 28.65 4.55
CA ALA A 309 -5.01 27.43 4.75
C ALA A 309 -5.03 27.00 6.21
N THR A 310 -5.44 25.76 6.45
CA THR A 310 -5.50 25.15 7.78
C THR A 310 -4.69 23.87 7.87
N ASN A 311 -4.44 23.20 6.74
CA ASN A 311 -3.89 21.85 6.67
C ASN A 311 -4.54 20.88 7.67
N SER A 312 -5.83 21.07 7.98
CA SER A 312 -6.49 20.30 9.04
C SER A 312 -6.60 18.81 8.70
N SER A 313 -6.39 18.45 7.44
CA SER A 313 -6.35 17.06 6.98
C SER A 313 -5.01 16.37 7.22
N GLY A 314 -3.92 17.12 7.45
CA GLY A 314 -2.56 16.57 7.47
C GLY A 314 -2.02 16.16 6.10
N PHE A 315 -2.77 16.40 5.02
CA PHE A 315 -2.37 16.16 3.64
C PHE A 315 -2.15 17.50 2.93
N THR A 316 -0.97 17.67 2.34
CA THR A 316 -0.68 18.85 1.52
C THR A 316 -0.80 18.51 0.05
N ALA A 317 -1.95 18.78 -0.56
CA ALA A 317 -2.06 18.77 -2.02
C ALA A 317 -1.26 19.94 -2.60
N TRP A 318 -0.29 19.66 -3.47
CA TRP A 318 0.09 20.65 -4.47
C TRP A 318 -0.76 20.43 -5.71
N ALA A 319 -1.55 21.43 -6.05
CA ALA A 319 -1.95 21.60 -7.44
C ALA A 319 -0.74 22.19 -8.18
N ALA A 320 -0.20 21.43 -9.13
CA ALA A 320 0.67 21.97 -10.17
C ALA A 320 -0.16 22.75 -11.20
#